data_AF-A0AAP7FNJ7-F1
#
_entry.id   AF-A0AAP7FNJ7-F1
#
_cell.length_a   1.000
_cell.length_b   1.000
_cell.length_c   1.000
_cell.angle_alpha   90.00
_cell.angle_beta   90.00
_cell.angle_gamma   90.00
#
_symmetry.space_group_name_H-M   'P 1'
#
loop_
_entity.id
_entity.type
_entity.pdbx_description
1 polymer ?
#
loop_
_entity_poly.entity_id
_entity_poly.type
_entity_poly.pdbx_seq_one_letter_code
_entity_poly.pdbx_strand_id
1 'polypeptide(L)'
;MGASITLAGERLIAQKEAANEGLDIARFIFANVPGLNPATPVNRAAGKPPAAQIVHTQDYTRKGYVNPNQVIYSIMLGSDIGDWDFNWIGLETADNVLLAVAYVPLQQKRRNIPPLQIGNNLTRNMLIKFDGAQQMTGITVDASTWQHDFTVRLAGIDQRERQSNRDIYGRALFVGDSLAVERSFGVFQLKPGRAYVEGIRLELVDALQFTVPAFPAKVWLDIALERSVSDVVATCKVVVANSQGDRTDSAGVRHYLVQVASIDASGQITDLRTTMPIAGAVVDHFAAKDGDYPALRARGTTKADVGLGNLPNSKSDDPGTASSEILATTLALQAAMAQVESALVGMMVFFPTSTTPAGFLRCNGAAVSRTAYARLFAEIGTFYGAGNGVTTFNLPNPRGRFLRVLDDGQGLDVGRVLGSLQADELRSHAHTASSAAGGGHTHTAFAAAAGGHTHTASTDSQGAHTHTVKEGTVGVVLGQGETLTSGDDLTTGINNYSTTSSAGGHAHNVTVNAVADHTHALTVNSVADHTHTITVNAAGGTETRPVNAAYPLFIKY
;
A
#
# COMPACT_ATOMS: atom_id res chain seq x y z
N MET A 1 48.46 40.02 -36.00
CA MET A 1 49.62 39.36 -35.36
C MET A 1 49.14 38.01 -34.86
N GLY A 2 49.50 36.94 -35.57
CA GLY A 2 49.06 35.58 -35.25
C GLY A 2 50.03 34.89 -34.31
N ALA A 3 49.55 33.87 -33.59
CA ALA A 3 50.43 32.94 -32.89
C ALA A 3 51.31 32.19 -33.91
N SER A 4 52.57 31.96 -33.55
CA SER A 4 53.51 31.18 -34.35
C SER A 4 53.87 29.89 -33.63
N ILE A 5 53.80 28.75 -34.32
CA ILE A 5 54.26 27.46 -33.79
C ILE A 5 55.79 27.55 -33.57
N THR A 6 56.32 27.06 -32.47
CA THR A 6 57.78 27.04 -32.23
C THR A 6 58.44 25.90 -33.00
N LEU A 7 59.77 25.92 -33.15
CA LEU A 7 60.51 24.80 -33.76
C LEU A 7 60.36 23.51 -32.94
N ALA A 8 60.23 23.62 -31.61
CA ALA A 8 59.96 22.47 -30.74
C ALA A 8 58.54 21.92 -30.97
N GLY A 9 57.56 22.82 -31.14
CA GLY A 9 56.19 22.48 -31.48
C GLY A 9 56.07 21.78 -32.84
N GLU A 10 56.74 22.29 -33.87
CA GLU A 10 56.78 21.66 -35.19
C GLU A 10 57.36 20.24 -35.14
N ARG A 11 58.46 20.05 -34.40
CA ARG A 11 59.06 18.71 -34.22
C ARG A 11 58.11 17.75 -33.51
N LEU A 12 57.40 18.22 -32.47
CA LEU A 12 56.43 17.40 -31.76
C LEU A 12 55.25 17.03 -32.65
N ILE A 13 54.72 17.97 -33.44
CA ILE A 13 53.65 17.70 -34.41
C ILE A 13 54.11 16.60 -35.38
N ALA A 14 55.28 16.77 -36.01
CA ALA A 14 55.80 15.78 -36.96
C ALA A 14 56.06 14.40 -36.30
N GLN A 15 56.56 14.38 -35.07
CA GLN A 15 56.77 13.15 -34.31
C GLN A 15 55.45 12.42 -34.04
N LYS A 16 54.43 13.13 -33.57
CA LYS A 16 53.12 12.55 -33.26
C LYS A 16 52.38 12.13 -34.52
N GLU A 17 52.51 12.88 -35.61
CA GLU A 17 51.97 12.50 -36.92
C GLU A 17 52.57 11.17 -37.41
N ALA A 18 53.90 11.03 -37.36
CA ALA A 18 54.59 9.81 -37.75
C ALA A 18 54.24 8.60 -36.86
N ALA A 19 53.95 8.84 -35.58
CA ALA A 19 53.53 7.83 -34.61
C ALA A 19 52.01 7.55 -34.63
N ASN A 20 51.22 8.30 -35.41
CA ASN A 20 49.76 8.27 -35.40
C ASN A 20 49.16 8.51 -33.99
N GLU A 21 49.74 9.45 -33.25
CA GLU A 21 49.34 9.85 -31.89
C GLU A 21 48.62 11.20 -31.87
N GLY A 22 47.77 11.41 -30.87
CA GLY A 22 47.06 12.67 -30.65
C GLY A 22 47.94 13.77 -30.03
N LEU A 23 47.72 15.01 -30.46
CA LEU A 23 48.35 16.22 -29.93
C LEU A 23 47.44 16.88 -28.89
N ASP A 24 47.72 16.65 -27.62
CA ASP A 24 47.00 17.27 -26.52
C ASP A 24 47.68 18.57 -26.06
N ILE A 25 46.88 19.63 -26.00
CA ILE A 25 47.28 20.89 -25.39
C ILE A 25 46.93 20.85 -23.90
N ALA A 26 47.83 21.31 -23.05
CA ALA A 26 47.59 21.39 -21.61
C ALA A 26 47.08 22.77 -21.22
N ARG A 27 47.85 23.83 -21.50
CA ARG A 27 47.66 25.12 -20.82
C ARG A 27 48.18 26.33 -21.58
N PHE A 28 47.67 27.49 -21.20
CA PHE A 28 48.19 28.80 -21.54
C PHE A 28 49.23 29.25 -20.51
N ILE A 29 50.27 29.92 -20.99
CA ILE A 29 51.32 30.55 -20.19
C ILE A 29 51.32 32.05 -20.51
N PHE A 30 51.24 32.89 -19.48
CA PHE A 30 51.35 34.34 -19.60
C PHE A 30 52.65 34.79 -18.97
N ALA A 31 53.40 35.63 -19.69
CA ALA A 31 54.67 36.16 -19.21
C ALA A 31 54.83 37.65 -19.51
N ASN A 32 55.58 38.33 -18.64
CA ASN A 32 56.05 39.69 -18.84
C ASN A 32 57.53 39.67 -19.18
N VAL A 33 57.83 39.82 -20.48
CA VAL A 33 59.19 39.80 -21.01
C VAL A 33 59.66 41.26 -21.19
N PRO A 34 60.64 41.74 -20.39
CA PRO A 34 61.10 43.11 -20.48
C PRO A 34 61.65 43.45 -21.87
N GLY A 35 61.27 44.61 -22.40
CA GLY A 35 61.75 45.09 -23.70
C GLY A 35 61.22 44.32 -24.93
N LEU A 36 60.27 43.41 -24.76
CA LEU A 36 59.67 42.68 -25.87
C LEU A 36 58.91 43.64 -26.80
N ASN A 37 59.33 43.71 -28.07
CA ASN A 37 58.63 44.46 -29.10
C ASN A 37 57.56 43.56 -29.74
N PRO A 38 56.25 43.85 -29.57
CA PRO A 38 55.20 43.02 -30.15
C PRO A 38 55.13 43.11 -31.69
N ALA A 39 55.73 44.15 -32.30
CA ALA A 39 55.74 44.32 -33.75
C ALA A 39 56.79 43.45 -34.46
N THR A 40 57.74 42.84 -33.74
CA THR A 40 58.72 41.94 -34.36
C THR A 40 58.15 40.52 -34.48
N PRO A 41 58.61 39.74 -35.48
CA PRO A 41 58.22 38.34 -35.60
C PRO A 41 58.59 37.54 -34.33
N VAL A 42 57.71 36.60 -33.97
CA VAL A 42 57.96 35.66 -32.86
C VAL A 42 59.22 34.84 -33.13
N ASN A 43 60.14 34.79 -32.16
CA ASN A 43 61.33 33.94 -32.26
C ASN A 43 60.94 32.48 -32.01
N ARG A 44 60.82 31.71 -33.08
CA ARG A 44 60.37 30.31 -33.05
C ARG A 44 61.36 29.34 -32.41
N ALA A 45 62.64 29.73 -32.27
CA ALA A 45 63.68 28.91 -31.64
C ALA A 45 63.79 29.16 -30.13
N ALA A 46 63.18 30.22 -29.61
CA ALA A 46 63.22 30.53 -28.19
C ALA A 46 62.40 29.52 -27.37
N GLY A 47 62.93 29.13 -26.22
CA GLY A 47 62.20 28.35 -25.22
C GLY A 47 61.21 29.20 -24.44
N LYS A 48 60.66 28.63 -23.36
CA LYS A 48 59.81 29.37 -22.42
C LYS A 48 60.60 30.53 -21.80
N PRO A 49 59.96 31.68 -21.52
CA PRO A 49 60.55 32.71 -20.68
C PRO A 49 61.03 32.14 -19.33
N PRO A 50 62.09 32.70 -18.72
CA PRO A 50 62.52 32.32 -17.38
C PRO A 50 61.35 32.34 -16.38
N ALA A 51 61.38 31.44 -15.38
CA ALA A 51 60.28 31.31 -14.42
C ALA A 51 59.88 32.62 -13.74
N ALA A 52 60.84 33.52 -13.47
CA ALA A 52 60.59 34.84 -12.88
C ALA A 52 59.78 35.80 -13.77
N GLN A 53 59.69 35.53 -15.08
CA GLN A 53 58.91 36.32 -16.04
C GLN A 53 57.51 35.74 -16.28
N ILE A 54 57.27 34.49 -15.90
CA ILE A 54 55.95 33.86 -16.02
C ILE A 54 55.07 34.37 -14.89
N VAL A 55 53.99 35.07 -15.26
CA VAL A 55 53.09 35.72 -14.30
C VAL A 55 51.85 34.90 -14.01
N HIS A 56 51.42 34.05 -14.96
CA HIS A 56 50.27 33.16 -14.77
C HIS A 56 50.34 31.96 -15.70
N THR A 57 49.76 30.84 -15.29
CA THR A 57 49.62 29.65 -16.12
C THR A 57 48.31 28.97 -15.76
N GLN A 58 47.53 28.58 -16.76
CA GLN A 58 46.22 27.99 -16.54
C GLN A 58 45.75 27.21 -17.77
N ASP A 59 45.03 26.13 -17.52
CA ASP A 59 44.42 25.30 -18.56
C ASP A 59 43.45 26.12 -19.44
N TYR A 60 43.34 25.75 -20.71
CA TYR A 60 42.38 26.40 -21.61
C TYR A 60 40.94 26.17 -21.12
N THR A 61 40.05 27.11 -21.38
CA THR A 61 38.63 26.99 -21.01
C THR A 61 37.79 26.38 -22.13
N ARG A 62 38.16 26.59 -23.40
CA ARG A 62 37.48 26.02 -24.57
C ARG A 62 38.45 25.68 -25.69
N LYS A 63 38.11 24.70 -26.53
CA LYS A 63 38.83 24.33 -27.76
C LYS A 63 37.84 24.02 -28.90
N GLY A 64 38.17 24.43 -30.12
CA GLY A 64 37.28 24.34 -31.28
C GLY A 64 38.06 24.30 -32.60
N TYR A 65 37.47 23.73 -33.66
CA TYR A 65 38.08 23.76 -35.00
C TYR A 65 37.43 24.86 -35.84
N VAL A 66 38.20 25.47 -36.73
CA VAL A 66 37.70 26.46 -37.71
C VAL A 66 37.58 25.81 -39.08
N ASN A 67 38.54 24.95 -39.43
CA ASN A 67 38.54 24.05 -40.58
C ASN A 67 39.54 22.90 -40.30
N PRO A 68 39.68 21.90 -41.17
CA PRO A 68 40.52 20.72 -40.88
C PRO A 68 41.97 21.01 -40.48
N ASN A 69 42.53 22.15 -40.90
CA ASN A 69 43.93 22.53 -40.65
C ASN A 69 44.07 23.68 -39.63
N GLN A 70 42.97 24.06 -38.96
CA GLN A 70 42.97 25.17 -38.00
C GLN A 70 42.15 24.83 -36.77
N VAL A 71 42.80 24.90 -35.61
CA VAL A 71 42.18 24.75 -34.31
C VAL A 71 42.45 25.97 -33.45
N ILE A 72 41.52 26.29 -32.58
CA ILE A 72 41.60 27.43 -31.69
C ILE A 72 41.42 26.97 -30.25
N TYR A 73 42.28 27.48 -29.39
CA TYR A 73 42.17 27.35 -27.94
C TYR A 73 41.83 28.71 -27.36
N SER A 74 40.91 28.71 -26.41
CA SER A 74 40.45 29.91 -25.72
C SER A 74 40.67 29.76 -24.23
N ILE A 75 41.03 30.85 -23.58
CA ILE A 75 41.08 30.95 -22.12
C ILE A 75 40.33 32.20 -21.68
N MET A 76 39.49 32.03 -20.66
CA MET A 76 38.80 33.12 -19.97
C MET A 76 39.36 33.24 -18.55
N LEU A 77 39.93 34.40 -18.26
CA LEU A 77 40.44 34.77 -16.95
C LEU A 77 39.41 35.69 -16.29
N GLY A 78 38.77 35.21 -15.22
CA GLY A 78 37.78 35.94 -14.46
C GLY A 78 38.36 37.12 -13.69
N SER A 79 37.49 37.97 -13.16
CA SER A 79 37.85 39.17 -12.39
C SER A 79 38.52 38.83 -11.06
N ASP A 80 38.48 37.58 -10.63
CA ASP A 80 39.12 37.03 -9.44
C ASP A 80 40.61 36.68 -9.62
N ILE A 81 41.14 36.75 -10.85
CA ILE A 81 42.54 36.43 -11.20
C ILE A 81 43.34 37.72 -11.49
N GLY A 82 44.56 37.85 -10.98
CA GLY A 82 45.40 39.06 -11.04
C GLY A 82 46.24 39.19 -9.76
N ASP A 83 47.09 40.19 -9.54
CA ASP A 83 47.40 41.39 -10.34
C ASP A 83 48.74 41.25 -11.05
N TRP A 84 48.74 41.36 -12.38
CA TRP A 84 49.96 41.23 -13.17
C TRP A 84 49.79 41.81 -14.57
N ASP A 85 50.93 42.15 -15.18
CA ASP A 85 51.02 42.60 -16.56
C ASP A 85 51.69 41.50 -17.39
N PHE A 86 51.35 41.40 -18.67
CA PHE A 86 51.95 40.43 -19.57
C PHE A 86 52.01 40.98 -20.99
N ASN A 87 53.01 40.56 -21.76
CA ASN A 87 53.18 40.92 -23.17
C ASN A 87 53.50 39.69 -24.04
N TRP A 88 53.50 38.51 -23.43
CA TRP A 88 53.84 37.24 -24.07
C TRP A 88 52.81 36.18 -23.67
N ILE A 89 52.35 35.41 -24.65
CA ILE A 89 51.39 34.32 -24.47
C ILE A 89 51.95 33.06 -25.13
N GLY A 90 52.01 31.96 -24.39
CA GLY A 90 52.43 30.65 -24.87
C GLY A 90 51.33 29.62 -24.72
N LEU A 91 51.34 28.64 -25.62
CA LEU A 91 50.51 27.45 -25.56
C LEU A 91 51.41 26.23 -25.37
N GLU A 92 51.18 25.46 -24.31
CA GLU A 92 51.99 24.31 -23.92
C GLU A 92 51.21 23.00 -24.09
N THR A 93 51.87 21.95 -24.60
CA THR A 93 51.30 20.61 -24.75
C THR A 93 51.33 19.81 -23.45
N ALA A 94 50.54 18.73 -23.38
CA ALA A 94 50.59 17.77 -22.28
C ALA A 94 51.99 17.14 -22.09
N ASP A 95 52.79 17.09 -23.17
CA ASP A 95 54.18 16.62 -23.16
C ASP A 95 55.19 17.67 -22.66
N ASN A 96 54.72 18.78 -22.07
CA ASN A 96 55.52 19.92 -21.61
C ASN A 96 56.31 20.64 -22.71
N VAL A 97 55.87 20.54 -23.96
CA VAL A 97 56.48 21.23 -25.11
C VAL A 97 55.76 22.55 -25.35
N LEU A 98 56.53 23.64 -25.49
CA LEU A 98 55.98 24.94 -25.88
C LEU A 98 55.58 24.88 -27.37
N LEU A 99 54.29 24.71 -27.64
CA LEU A 99 53.79 24.51 -29.00
C LEU A 99 53.81 25.80 -29.82
N ALA A 100 53.25 26.88 -29.28
CA ALA A 100 53.07 28.12 -30.02
C ALA A 100 53.16 29.34 -29.11
N VAL A 101 53.52 30.47 -29.70
CA VAL A 101 53.78 31.72 -29.00
C VAL A 101 53.16 32.90 -29.74
N ALA A 102 52.62 33.86 -29.01
CA ALA A 102 52.16 35.14 -29.51
C ALA A 102 52.73 36.30 -28.67
N TYR A 103 53.24 37.33 -29.33
CA TYR A 103 53.61 38.58 -28.68
C TYR A 103 52.43 39.55 -28.78
N VAL A 104 52.14 40.25 -27.68
CA VAL A 104 51.07 41.23 -27.59
C VAL A 104 51.61 42.51 -26.96
N PRO A 105 51.05 43.70 -27.28
CA PRO A 105 51.35 44.90 -26.49
C PRO A 105 51.09 44.64 -25.02
N LEU A 106 51.81 45.32 -24.12
CA LEU A 106 51.66 45.11 -22.67
C LEU A 106 50.17 45.19 -22.26
N GLN A 107 49.66 44.10 -21.71
CA GLN A 107 48.29 43.94 -21.26
C GLN A 107 48.26 43.87 -19.73
N GLN A 108 47.20 44.41 -19.13
CA GLN A 108 47.02 44.44 -17.69
C GLN A 108 45.88 43.52 -17.28
N LYS A 109 46.17 42.57 -16.38
CA LYS A 109 45.16 41.78 -15.68
C LYS A 109 45.08 42.26 -14.24
N ARG A 110 43.89 42.72 -13.85
CA ARG A 110 43.60 43.22 -12.51
C ARG A 110 42.56 42.35 -11.83
N ARG A 111 42.85 41.97 -10.60
CA ARG A 111 41.95 41.25 -9.71
C ARG A 111 41.00 42.25 -9.05
N ASN A 112 39.75 41.84 -8.85
CA ASN A 112 38.76 42.62 -8.16
C ASN A 112 39.05 42.58 -6.65
N ILE A 113 39.34 43.73 -6.06
CA ILE A 113 39.59 43.91 -4.63
C ILE A 113 38.75 45.11 -4.16
N PRO A 114 37.42 44.96 -4.01
CA PRO A 114 36.58 46.08 -3.57
C PRO A 114 36.90 46.53 -2.13
N PRO A 115 36.85 47.84 -1.82
CA PRO A 115 36.56 48.96 -2.72
C PRO A 115 37.81 49.52 -3.45
N LEU A 116 38.98 48.92 -3.25
CA LEU A 116 40.28 49.48 -3.62
C LEU A 116 40.60 49.37 -5.12
N GLN A 117 40.13 48.31 -5.78
CA GLN A 117 40.44 48.05 -7.18
C GLN A 117 39.31 47.28 -7.87
N ILE A 118 38.86 47.79 -9.01
CA ILE A 118 37.92 47.09 -9.89
C ILE A 118 38.72 46.15 -10.80
N GLY A 119 38.40 44.85 -10.74
CA GLY A 119 39.02 43.85 -11.59
C GLY A 119 38.46 43.84 -13.02
N ASN A 120 39.18 43.22 -13.95
CA ASN A 120 38.73 43.04 -15.33
C ASN A 120 38.59 41.56 -15.72
N ASN A 121 37.66 41.22 -16.60
CA ASN A 121 37.62 39.91 -17.25
C ASN A 121 38.46 39.95 -18.53
N LEU A 122 39.21 38.89 -18.81
CA LEU A 122 40.08 38.83 -19.98
C LEU A 122 39.89 37.51 -20.73
N THR A 123 39.56 37.60 -22.02
CA THR A 123 39.52 36.43 -22.91
C THR A 123 40.67 36.49 -23.91
N ARG A 124 41.36 35.37 -24.12
CA ARG A 124 42.42 35.23 -25.12
C ARG A 124 42.20 33.97 -25.93
N ASN A 125 42.37 34.12 -27.24
CA ASN A 125 42.21 33.06 -28.22
C ASN A 125 43.53 32.89 -28.97
N MET A 126 44.02 31.66 -29.08
CA MET A 126 45.17 31.31 -29.91
C MET A 126 44.72 30.32 -30.98
N LEU A 127 44.74 30.79 -32.22
CA LEU A 127 44.51 29.95 -33.40
C LEU A 127 45.83 29.35 -33.85
N ILE A 128 45.86 28.03 -33.94
CA ILE A 128 46.99 27.22 -34.36
C ILE A 128 46.65 26.61 -35.72
N LYS A 129 47.58 26.74 -36.67
CA LYS A 129 47.42 26.25 -38.05
C LYS A 129 48.54 25.27 -38.39
N PHE A 130 48.18 24.04 -38.71
CA PHE A 130 49.04 23.02 -39.32
C PHE A 130 48.15 21.98 -40.01
N ASP A 131 48.72 21.20 -40.93
CA ASP A 131 47.95 20.23 -41.70
C ASP A 131 47.41 19.12 -40.79
N GLY A 132 46.12 18.77 -40.96
CA GLY A 132 45.47 17.77 -40.12
C GLY A 132 45.24 18.18 -38.67
N ALA A 133 45.32 19.48 -38.33
CA ALA A 133 45.20 19.96 -36.95
C ALA A 133 43.92 19.49 -36.23
N GLN A 134 42.79 19.43 -36.93
CA GLN A 134 41.54 18.94 -36.36
C GLN A 134 41.64 17.45 -35.96
N GLN A 135 42.16 16.62 -36.87
CA GLN A 135 42.30 15.18 -36.66
C GLN A 135 43.29 14.88 -35.54
N MET A 136 44.47 15.53 -35.57
CA MET A 136 45.53 15.28 -34.61
C MET A 136 45.16 15.72 -33.19
N THR A 137 44.41 16.80 -33.03
CA THR A 137 43.95 17.27 -31.70
C THR A 137 42.63 16.64 -31.25
N GLY A 138 41.97 15.86 -32.11
CA GLY A 138 40.67 15.24 -31.84
C GLY A 138 39.52 16.22 -31.61
N ILE A 139 39.63 17.48 -32.04
CA ILE A 139 38.62 18.51 -31.79
C ILE A 139 37.46 18.37 -32.78
N THR A 140 36.25 18.14 -32.26
CA THR A 140 35.03 17.94 -33.06
C THR A 140 34.03 19.08 -32.96
N VAL A 141 34.27 20.08 -32.10
CA VAL A 141 33.38 21.22 -31.90
C VAL A 141 33.78 22.37 -32.83
N ASP A 142 32.87 22.83 -33.68
CA ASP A 142 33.08 23.98 -34.55
C ASP A 142 33.18 25.27 -33.71
N ALA A 143 34.22 26.07 -33.91
CA ALA A 143 34.46 27.31 -33.18
C ALA A 143 33.37 28.37 -33.43
N SER A 144 32.61 28.30 -34.52
CA SER A 144 31.45 29.17 -34.77
C SER A 144 30.36 29.02 -33.70
N THR A 145 30.27 27.87 -33.03
CA THR A 145 29.33 27.65 -31.91
C THR A 145 29.62 28.54 -30.69
N TRP A 146 30.80 29.17 -30.63
CA TRP A 146 31.14 30.13 -29.57
C TRP A 146 30.53 31.51 -29.79
N GLN A 147 30.10 31.82 -31.02
CA GLN A 147 29.31 33.02 -31.29
C GLN A 147 27.89 32.79 -30.77
N HIS A 148 27.66 33.17 -29.52
CA HIS A 148 26.32 33.22 -28.99
C HIS A 148 25.62 34.49 -29.50
N ASP A 149 24.73 34.34 -30.50
CA ASP A 149 23.76 35.39 -30.81
C ASP A 149 22.69 35.41 -29.73
N PHE A 150 22.88 36.27 -28.74
CA PHE A 150 21.93 36.47 -27.65
C PHE A 150 20.76 37.38 -28.03
N THR A 151 20.76 37.98 -29.23
CA THR A 151 19.75 38.97 -29.64
C THR A 151 18.33 38.38 -29.58
N VAL A 152 18.14 37.20 -30.16
CA VAL A 152 16.85 36.50 -30.17
C VAL A 152 16.44 36.06 -28.77
N ARG A 153 17.40 35.59 -27.96
CA ARG A 153 17.13 35.14 -26.59
C ARG A 153 16.73 36.29 -25.68
N LEU A 154 17.44 37.42 -25.75
CA LEU A 154 17.13 38.61 -24.94
C LEU A 154 15.77 39.20 -25.33
N ALA A 155 15.50 39.37 -26.62
CA ALA A 155 14.18 39.81 -27.09
C ALA A 155 13.06 38.85 -26.65
N GLY A 156 13.32 37.54 -26.63
CA GLY A 156 12.38 36.54 -26.13
C GLY A 156 12.15 36.61 -24.61
N ILE A 157 13.14 37.04 -23.82
CA ILE A 157 13.00 37.27 -22.38
C ILE A 157 12.13 38.51 -22.12
N ASP A 158 12.41 39.62 -22.79
CA ASP A 158 11.64 40.87 -22.66
C ASP A 158 10.17 40.64 -23.01
N GLN A 159 9.91 39.90 -24.10
CA GLN A 159 8.55 39.58 -24.53
C GLN A 159 7.82 38.66 -23.54
N ARG A 160 8.52 37.70 -22.93
CA ARG A 160 7.93 36.81 -21.92
C ARG A 160 7.58 37.57 -20.66
N GLU A 161 8.47 38.44 -20.18
CA GLU A 161 8.20 39.28 -19.01
C GLU A 161 6.99 40.19 -19.27
N ARG A 162 6.95 40.84 -20.43
CA ARG A 162 5.80 41.65 -20.84
C ARG A 162 4.51 40.84 -20.85
N GLN A 163 4.49 39.64 -21.46
CA GLN A 163 3.29 38.79 -21.48
C GLN A 163 2.86 38.36 -20.07
N SER A 164 3.80 37.95 -19.22
CA SER A 164 3.50 37.59 -17.83
C SER A 164 2.90 38.77 -17.06
N ASN A 165 3.44 39.98 -17.24
CA ASN A 165 2.89 41.19 -16.63
C ASN A 165 1.51 41.53 -17.22
N ARG A 166 1.30 41.35 -18.53
CA ARG A 166 0.00 41.54 -19.17
C ARG A 166 -1.05 40.59 -18.60
N ASP A 167 -0.73 39.33 -18.40
CA ASP A 167 -1.68 38.35 -17.86
C ASP A 167 -2.11 38.70 -16.42
N ILE A 168 -1.24 39.34 -15.65
CA ILE A 168 -1.50 39.77 -14.26
C ILE A 168 -2.24 41.11 -14.21
N TYR A 169 -1.76 42.12 -14.93
CA TYR A 169 -2.22 43.51 -14.81
C TYR A 169 -3.24 43.94 -15.87
N GLY A 170 -3.51 43.09 -16.86
CA GLY A 170 -4.41 43.42 -17.97
C GLY A 170 -3.82 44.46 -18.92
N ARG A 171 -4.71 45.17 -19.64
CA ARG A 171 -4.26 46.07 -20.74
C ARG A 171 -3.60 47.35 -20.31
N ALA A 172 -4.16 47.98 -19.31
CA ALA A 172 -3.57 49.15 -18.71
C ALA A 172 -3.99 49.18 -17.25
N LEU A 173 -3.02 49.35 -16.37
CA LEU A 173 -3.24 49.47 -14.94
C LEU A 173 -2.41 50.63 -14.40
N PHE A 174 -3.06 51.52 -13.68
CA PHE A 174 -2.43 52.67 -13.06
C PHE A 174 -2.52 52.54 -11.54
N VAL A 175 -1.40 52.69 -10.84
CA VAL A 175 -1.36 52.54 -9.38
C VAL A 175 -1.80 53.84 -8.71
N GLY A 176 -2.94 53.85 -8.03
CA GLY A 176 -3.53 55.05 -7.45
C GLY A 176 -3.64 56.19 -8.47
N ASP A 177 -3.09 57.36 -8.13
CA ASP A 177 -3.09 58.57 -8.97
C ASP A 177 -1.97 58.62 -10.03
N SER A 178 -1.21 57.55 -10.19
CA SER A 178 -0.03 57.53 -11.09
C SER A 178 -0.39 57.82 -12.54
N LEU A 179 0.28 58.80 -13.16
CA LEU A 179 0.02 59.23 -14.55
C LEU A 179 -1.40 59.76 -14.78
N ALA A 180 -2.08 60.27 -13.75
CA ALA A 180 -3.31 61.03 -13.94
C ALA A 180 -3.01 62.31 -14.72
N VAL A 181 -3.90 62.68 -15.65
CA VAL A 181 -3.84 63.99 -16.27
C VAL A 181 -4.37 65.01 -15.27
N GLU A 182 -3.55 66.00 -14.95
CA GLU A 182 -3.96 67.13 -14.13
C GLU A 182 -3.55 68.45 -14.79
N ARG A 183 -4.17 69.53 -14.31
CA ARG A 183 -3.79 70.89 -14.68
C ARG A 183 -3.19 71.57 -13.46
N SER A 184 -1.90 71.86 -13.51
CA SER A 184 -1.14 72.49 -12.44
C SER A 184 -0.48 73.77 -12.95
N PHE A 185 -0.67 74.88 -12.24
CA PHE A 185 -0.16 76.21 -12.62
C PHE A 185 -0.45 76.61 -14.09
N GLY A 186 -1.61 76.20 -14.63
CA GLY A 186 -2.04 76.52 -15.99
C GLY A 186 -1.54 75.58 -17.09
N VAL A 187 -0.66 74.62 -16.77
CA VAL A 187 -0.08 73.65 -17.70
C VAL A 187 -0.70 72.25 -17.49
N PHE A 188 -0.88 71.50 -18.57
CA PHE A 188 -1.30 70.09 -18.48
C PHE A 188 -0.08 69.20 -18.22
N GLN A 189 -0.22 68.28 -17.27
CA GLN A 189 0.83 67.34 -16.93
C GLN A 189 0.28 65.97 -16.55
N LEU A 190 1.12 64.94 -16.68
CA LEU A 190 0.91 63.66 -16.04
C LEU A 190 1.53 63.67 -14.65
N LYS A 191 0.80 63.20 -13.64
CA LYS A 191 1.36 62.97 -12.30
C LYS A 191 2.47 61.90 -12.34
N PRO A 192 3.54 62.03 -11.54
CA PRO A 192 4.52 60.96 -11.38
C PRO A 192 3.86 59.70 -10.80
N GLY A 193 4.48 58.55 -11.03
CA GLY A 193 4.05 57.27 -10.47
C GLY A 193 4.27 56.08 -11.39
N ARG A 194 3.65 54.95 -11.04
CA ARG A 194 3.85 53.66 -11.69
C ARG A 194 2.61 53.18 -12.43
N ALA A 195 2.83 52.61 -13.62
CA ALA A 195 1.79 52.01 -14.42
C ALA A 195 2.29 50.77 -15.16
N TYR A 196 1.37 49.91 -15.57
CA TYR A 196 1.64 48.78 -16.45
C TYR A 196 0.74 48.91 -17.67
N VAL A 197 1.34 49.03 -18.86
CA VAL A 197 0.61 49.14 -20.13
C VAL A 197 1.07 48.03 -21.05
N GLU A 198 0.13 47.17 -21.46
CA GLU A 198 0.43 45.97 -22.27
C GLU A 198 1.54 45.11 -21.66
N GLY A 199 1.67 45.12 -20.33
CA GLY A 199 2.70 44.41 -19.56
C GLY A 199 4.05 45.12 -19.43
N ILE A 200 4.24 46.27 -20.07
CA ILE A 200 5.43 47.11 -19.91
C ILE A 200 5.29 47.89 -18.60
N ARG A 201 6.25 47.72 -17.69
CA ARG A 201 6.33 48.48 -16.44
C ARG A 201 6.87 49.88 -16.73
N LEU A 202 6.12 50.89 -16.32
CA LEU A 202 6.49 52.29 -16.42
C LEU A 202 6.64 52.89 -15.03
N GLU A 203 7.64 53.73 -14.88
CA GLU A 203 7.88 54.51 -13.67
C GLU A 203 8.25 55.93 -14.09
N LEU A 204 7.29 56.84 -13.95
CA LEU A 204 7.49 58.25 -14.22
C LEU A 204 7.89 58.93 -12.90
N VAL A 205 9.15 59.35 -12.80
CA VAL A 205 9.71 59.91 -11.55
C VAL A 205 9.21 61.34 -11.30
N ASP A 206 9.14 62.16 -12.36
CA ASP A 206 8.73 63.57 -12.31
C ASP A 206 7.48 63.82 -13.17
N ALA A 207 6.72 64.86 -12.85
CA ALA A 207 5.54 65.20 -13.65
C ALA A 207 5.92 65.51 -15.11
N LEU A 208 5.22 64.87 -16.06
CA LEU A 208 5.49 65.04 -17.50
C LEU A 208 4.53 66.07 -18.10
N GLN A 209 5.03 67.24 -18.43
CA GLN A 209 4.24 68.31 -19.05
C GLN A 209 3.97 68.04 -20.53
N PHE A 210 2.80 68.43 -21.01
CA PHE A 210 2.42 68.34 -22.42
C PHE A 210 1.46 69.47 -22.81
N THR A 211 1.33 69.72 -24.11
CA THR A 211 0.44 70.76 -24.66
C THR A 211 -0.83 70.15 -25.20
N VAL A 212 -1.95 70.86 -25.04
CA VAL A 212 -3.24 70.51 -25.64
C VAL A 212 -3.62 71.64 -26.60
N PRO A 213 -3.52 71.43 -27.93
CA PRO A 213 -3.61 72.52 -28.91
C PRO A 213 -5.04 73.06 -29.12
N ALA A 214 -6.06 72.23 -28.91
CA ALA A 214 -7.46 72.62 -29.03
C ALA A 214 -8.36 71.72 -28.15
N PHE A 215 -9.55 72.20 -27.81
CA PHE A 215 -10.58 71.44 -27.10
C PHE A 215 -11.82 71.23 -27.97
N PRO A 216 -12.56 70.10 -27.82
CA PRO A 216 -12.28 68.97 -26.93
C PRO A 216 -11.08 68.13 -27.41
N ALA A 217 -10.42 67.44 -26.49
CA ALA A 217 -9.25 66.62 -26.76
C ALA A 217 -9.30 65.28 -26.03
N LYS A 218 -8.57 64.28 -26.54
CA LYS A 218 -8.31 63.03 -25.81
C LYS A 218 -6.81 62.87 -25.65
N VAL A 219 -6.41 62.48 -24.44
CA VAL A 219 -5.01 62.28 -24.06
C VAL A 219 -4.73 60.79 -24.07
N TRP A 220 -3.71 60.41 -24.84
CA TRP A 220 -3.24 59.04 -24.99
C TRP A 220 -1.81 58.93 -24.50
N LEU A 221 -1.48 57.82 -23.86
CA LEU A 221 -0.10 57.41 -23.62
C LEU A 221 0.36 56.51 -24.75
N ASP A 222 1.50 56.82 -25.32
CA ASP A 222 2.22 56.03 -26.31
C ASP A 222 3.43 55.38 -25.62
N ILE A 223 3.31 54.06 -25.42
CA ILE A 223 4.25 53.25 -24.64
C ILE A 223 4.96 52.24 -25.52
N ALA A 224 6.28 52.21 -25.45
CA ALA A 224 7.10 51.24 -26.18
C ALA A 224 8.31 50.80 -25.38
N LEU A 225 8.88 49.66 -25.75
CA LEU A 225 10.23 49.25 -25.34
C LEU A 225 11.19 49.69 -26.45
N GLU A 226 11.92 50.78 -26.21
CA GLU A 226 12.84 51.37 -27.19
C GLU A 226 14.29 51.08 -26.77
N ARG A 227 15.17 50.83 -27.75
CA ARG A 227 16.61 50.65 -27.49
C ARG A 227 17.21 51.98 -26.99
N SER A 228 17.89 51.93 -25.86
CA SER A 228 18.66 53.04 -25.31
C SER A 228 20.08 52.58 -25.00
N VAL A 229 21.04 53.03 -25.81
CA VAL A 229 22.46 52.65 -25.71
C VAL A 229 22.65 51.12 -25.75
N SER A 230 22.89 50.50 -24.59
CA SER A 230 23.12 49.07 -24.42
C SER A 230 21.93 48.33 -23.78
N ASP A 231 20.80 49.00 -23.61
CA ASP A 231 19.61 48.48 -22.92
C ASP A 231 18.33 48.68 -23.74
N VAL A 232 17.24 48.04 -23.32
CA VAL A 232 15.89 48.25 -23.85
C VAL A 232 15.04 48.81 -22.72
N VAL A 233 14.61 50.07 -22.86
CA VAL A 233 13.93 50.82 -21.80
C VAL A 233 12.49 51.14 -22.19
N ALA A 234 11.63 51.19 -21.18
CA ALA A 234 10.25 51.62 -21.37
C ALA A 234 10.19 53.14 -21.61
N THR A 235 9.56 53.55 -22.71
CA THR A 235 9.32 54.96 -23.04
C THR A 235 7.85 55.29 -22.87
N CYS A 236 7.57 56.53 -22.44
CA CYS A 236 6.22 57.07 -22.32
C CYS A 236 6.16 58.43 -22.99
N LYS A 237 5.33 58.56 -24.03
CA LYS A 237 5.08 59.82 -24.74
C LYS A 237 3.58 60.15 -24.65
N VAL A 238 3.25 61.43 -24.54
CA VAL A 238 1.85 61.88 -24.55
C VAL A 238 1.43 62.26 -25.97
N VAL A 239 0.32 61.70 -26.43
CA VAL A 239 -0.27 61.99 -27.74
C VAL A 239 -1.67 62.56 -27.54
N VAL A 240 -1.91 63.75 -28.08
CA VAL A 240 -3.23 64.39 -28.07
C VAL A 240 -3.89 64.22 -29.43
N ALA A 241 -4.94 63.40 -29.50
CA ALA A 241 -5.60 63.08 -30.77
C ALA A 241 -7.02 62.52 -30.55
N ASN A 242 -7.91 62.73 -31.53
CA ASN A 242 -9.32 62.31 -31.44
C ASN A 242 -9.52 60.79 -31.46
N SER A 243 -8.62 60.06 -32.11
CA SER A 243 -8.57 58.60 -32.18
C SER A 243 -7.15 58.14 -32.39
N GLN A 244 -6.74 57.11 -31.67
CA GLN A 244 -5.43 56.46 -31.78
C GLN A 244 -5.58 54.96 -31.51
N GLY A 245 -4.59 54.18 -31.91
CA GLY A 245 -4.52 52.75 -31.66
C GLY A 245 -3.09 52.24 -31.75
N ASP A 246 -2.88 51.03 -31.25
CA ASP A 246 -1.56 50.39 -31.21
C ASP A 246 -0.95 50.32 -32.62
N ARG A 247 0.34 50.65 -32.73
CA ARG A 247 1.04 50.78 -34.01
C ARG A 247 2.44 50.18 -33.94
N THR A 248 3.01 49.88 -35.09
CA THR A 248 4.43 49.53 -35.20
C THR A 248 5.11 50.62 -36.01
N ASP A 249 6.25 51.12 -35.54
CA ASP A 249 7.01 52.15 -36.25
C ASP A 249 7.89 51.56 -37.36
N SER A 250 8.60 52.42 -38.09
CA SER A 250 9.50 52.02 -39.18
C SER A 250 10.73 51.23 -38.71
N ALA A 251 11.06 51.28 -37.41
CA ALA A 251 12.14 50.51 -36.80
C ALA A 251 11.67 49.12 -36.33
N GLY A 252 10.39 48.80 -36.49
CA GLY A 252 9.79 47.55 -36.04
C GLY A 252 9.43 47.54 -34.55
N VAL A 253 9.50 48.67 -33.85
CA VAL A 253 9.13 48.78 -32.44
C VAL A 253 7.62 48.87 -32.32
N ARG A 254 7.06 48.08 -31.40
CA ARG A 254 5.62 48.08 -31.10
C ARG A 254 5.29 49.15 -30.07
N HIS A 255 4.38 50.03 -30.45
CA HIS A 255 3.82 51.10 -29.62
C HIS A 255 2.40 50.73 -29.20
N TYR A 256 2.14 50.81 -27.89
CA TYR A 256 0.85 50.54 -27.28
C TYR A 256 0.21 51.84 -26.83
N LEU A 257 -0.98 52.12 -27.35
CA LEU A 257 -1.68 53.38 -27.15
C LEU A 257 -2.91 53.18 -26.27
N VAL A 258 -2.93 53.89 -25.15
CA VAL A 258 -4.00 53.83 -24.15
C VAL A 258 -4.52 55.23 -23.87
N GLN A 259 -5.84 55.42 -24.03
CA GLN A 259 -6.49 56.65 -23.67
C GLN A 259 -6.56 56.76 -22.14
N VAL A 260 -6.06 57.86 -21.58
CA VAL A 260 -6.02 58.08 -20.13
C VAL A 260 -6.93 59.20 -19.65
N ALA A 261 -7.28 60.14 -20.54
CA ALA A 261 -8.24 61.19 -20.20
C ALA A 261 -8.98 61.71 -21.43
N SER A 262 -10.13 62.34 -21.21
CA SER A 262 -10.76 63.25 -22.15
C SER A 262 -10.86 64.64 -21.54
N ILE A 263 -10.69 65.66 -22.37
CA ILE A 263 -10.82 67.06 -22.00
C ILE A 263 -11.97 67.64 -22.82
N ASP A 264 -13.00 68.15 -22.14
CA ASP A 264 -14.17 68.71 -22.80
C ASP A 264 -13.92 70.11 -23.37
N ALA A 265 -14.93 70.69 -24.05
CA ALA A 265 -14.82 72.02 -24.65
C ALA A 265 -14.57 73.15 -23.65
N SER A 266 -14.87 72.94 -22.35
CA SER A 266 -14.61 73.89 -21.26
C SER A 266 -13.25 73.69 -20.59
N GLY A 267 -12.49 72.67 -21.03
CA GLY A 267 -11.20 72.32 -20.46
C GLY A 267 -11.28 71.44 -19.21
N GLN A 268 -12.45 70.87 -18.89
CA GLN A 268 -12.61 69.93 -17.78
C GLN A 268 -12.02 68.57 -18.13
N ILE A 269 -11.23 68.02 -17.23
CA ILE A 269 -10.55 66.73 -17.39
C ILE A 269 -11.44 65.63 -16.83
N THR A 270 -11.77 64.65 -17.64
CA THR A 270 -12.35 63.37 -17.21
C THR A 270 -11.27 62.31 -17.25
N ASP A 271 -10.98 61.71 -16.10
CA ASP A 271 -10.07 60.57 -15.99
C ASP A 271 -10.74 59.31 -16.56
N LEU A 272 -10.04 58.63 -17.46
CA LEU A 272 -10.51 57.41 -18.12
C LEU A 272 -9.62 56.19 -17.81
N ARG A 273 -8.64 56.36 -16.91
CA ARG A 273 -7.75 55.29 -16.49
C ARG A 273 -8.50 54.22 -15.72
N THR A 274 -8.08 52.98 -15.90
CA THR A 274 -8.41 51.90 -14.95
C THR A 274 -7.37 51.93 -13.83
N THR A 275 -7.77 52.46 -12.67
CA THR A 275 -6.89 52.60 -11.51
C THR A 275 -7.05 51.43 -10.55
N MET A 276 -5.97 51.12 -9.83
CA MET A 276 -6.01 50.24 -8.67
C MET A 276 -5.64 51.05 -7.43
N PRO A 277 -6.50 51.11 -6.40
CA PRO A 277 -6.23 51.90 -5.19
C PRO A 277 -5.12 51.30 -4.31
N ILE A 278 -4.54 50.16 -4.71
CA ILE A 278 -3.54 49.42 -3.98
C ILE A 278 -2.14 49.92 -4.38
N ALA A 279 -1.40 50.49 -3.43
CA ALA A 279 -0.02 50.94 -3.63
C ALA A 279 1.04 49.83 -3.42
N GLY A 280 0.64 48.65 -2.92
CA GLY A 280 1.49 47.50 -2.57
C GLY A 280 1.50 46.37 -3.61
N ALA A 281 2.01 45.18 -3.21
CA ALA A 281 2.08 44.02 -4.08
C ALA A 281 0.67 43.45 -4.35
N VAL A 282 0.31 43.26 -5.62
CA VAL A 282 -1.06 42.84 -6.01
C VAL A 282 -1.45 41.49 -5.41
N VAL A 283 -0.46 40.61 -5.19
CA VAL A 283 -0.66 39.30 -4.54
C VAL A 283 -1.22 39.40 -3.11
N ASP A 284 -0.95 40.49 -2.39
CA ASP A 284 -1.48 40.70 -1.05
C ASP A 284 -2.97 41.07 -1.03
N HIS A 285 -3.51 41.40 -2.19
CA HIS A 285 -4.90 41.81 -2.37
C HIS A 285 -5.69 40.83 -3.24
N PHE A 286 -5.13 39.66 -3.54
CA PHE A 286 -5.91 38.57 -4.11
C PHE A 286 -6.93 38.08 -3.08
N ALA A 287 -8.16 37.88 -3.54
CA ALA A 287 -9.35 37.63 -2.72
C ALA A 287 -9.27 36.40 -1.78
N ALA A 288 -8.22 35.58 -1.88
CA ALA A 288 -8.00 34.42 -1.02
C ALA A 288 -7.24 34.74 0.28
N LYS A 289 -6.76 35.97 0.50
CA LYS A 289 -5.84 36.27 1.61
C LYS A 289 -6.53 36.74 2.89
N ASP A 290 -7.54 37.61 2.84
CA ASP A 290 -8.42 37.97 3.97
C ASP A 290 -9.52 38.97 3.51
N GLY A 291 -10.80 38.72 3.78
CA GLY A 291 -11.85 39.75 3.75
C GLY A 291 -13.12 39.48 2.91
N ASP A 292 -14.27 39.88 3.45
CA ASP A 292 -15.57 39.97 2.76
C ASP A 292 -15.62 41.26 1.93
N TYR A 293 -15.92 41.15 0.63
CA TYR A 293 -15.86 42.26 -0.33
C TYR A 293 -17.25 42.56 -0.91
N PRO A 294 -17.82 43.77 -0.70
CA PRO A 294 -19.22 44.09 -1.06
C PRO A 294 -19.59 43.98 -2.55
N ALA A 295 -18.62 43.91 -3.47
CA ALA A 295 -18.84 44.07 -4.91
C ALA A 295 -18.40 42.88 -5.79
N LEU A 296 -17.96 41.75 -5.22
CA LEU A 296 -17.59 40.58 -6.03
C LEU A 296 -18.84 39.80 -6.49
N ARG A 297 -18.92 39.54 -7.80
CA ARG A 297 -20.02 38.82 -8.47
C ARG A 297 -20.13 37.35 -8.06
N ALA A 298 -19.06 36.81 -7.48
CA ALA A 298 -19.02 35.52 -6.81
C ALA A 298 -18.97 35.75 -5.29
N ARG A 299 -20.01 36.38 -4.73
CA ARG A 299 -20.36 36.04 -3.35
C ARG A 299 -20.53 34.53 -3.35
N GLY A 300 -19.70 33.79 -2.64
CA GLY A 300 -20.14 32.48 -2.15
C GLY A 300 -21.48 32.75 -1.50
N THR A 301 -22.56 32.22 -2.07
CA THR A 301 -23.94 32.52 -1.71
C THR A 301 -24.04 32.76 -0.22
N THR A 302 -24.28 34.01 0.18
CA THR A 302 -24.48 34.31 1.60
C THR A 302 -25.74 33.58 2.04
N LYS A 303 -25.92 33.35 3.33
CA LYS A 303 -27.18 32.77 3.84
C LYS A 303 -28.39 33.53 3.28
N ALA A 304 -28.33 34.86 3.17
CA ALA A 304 -29.40 35.67 2.58
C ALA A 304 -29.66 35.36 1.08
N ASP A 305 -28.62 35.03 0.30
CA ASP A 305 -28.71 34.78 -1.15
C ASP A 305 -29.46 33.50 -1.52
N VAL A 306 -29.48 32.53 -0.61
CA VAL A 306 -30.21 31.27 -0.73
C VAL A 306 -31.44 31.23 0.20
N GLY A 307 -31.89 32.38 0.71
CA GLY A 307 -33.03 32.46 1.62
C GLY A 307 -32.76 31.95 3.05
N LEU A 308 -31.56 31.43 3.33
CA LEU A 308 -31.12 30.95 4.64
C LEU A 308 -30.80 32.07 5.65
N GLY A 309 -30.78 33.34 5.23
CA GLY A 309 -30.51 34.50 6.11
C GLY A 309 -31.69 34.84 7.03
N ASN A 310 -32.88 34.39 6.63
CA ASN A 310 -34.10 34.44 7.43
C ASN A 310 -34.34 33.16 8.22
N LEU A 311 -33.52 32.12 7.99
CA LEU A 311 -33.53 30.98 8.89
C LEU A 311 -32.84 31.41 10.17
N PRO A 312 -33.57 31.47 11.29
CA PRO A 312 -32.92 31.65 12.56
C PRO A 312 -31.91 30.51 12.69
N ASN A 313 -30.65 30.83 12.99
CA ASN A 313 -29.71 29.83 13.49
C ASN A 313 -30.18 29.20 14.83
N SER A 314 -31.38 29.56 15.30
CA SER A 314 -32.00 29.05 16.50
C SER A 314 -32.84 27.83 16.18
N LYS A 315 -32.39 26.71 16.77
CA LYS A 315 -33.27 25.83 17.53
C LYS A 315 -34.43 26.67 18.09
N SER A 316 -35.61 26.58 17.47
CA SER A 316 -36.80 27.29 17.97
C SER A 316 -37.29 26.49 19.17
N ASP A 317 -37.23 27.09 20.35
CA ASP A 317 -37.78 26.59 21.62
C ASP A 317 -39.29 26.84 21.76
N ASP A 318 -39.91 27.42 20.74
CA ASP A 318 -41.35 27.67 20.66
C ASP A 318 -42.11 26.34 20.47
N PRO A 319 -42.95 25.92 21.44
CA PRO A 319 -43.73 24.69 21.36
C PRO A 319 -44.90 24.76 20.36
N GLY A 320 -45.23 25.94 19.81
CA GLY A 320 -46.34 26.13 18.87
C GLY A 320 -45.96 26.06 17.39
N THR A 321 -44.66 26.08 17.05
CA THR A 321 -44.21 26.27 15.67
C THR A 321 -43.86 24.95 14.97
N ALA A 322 -44.56 24.60 13.87
CA ALA A 322 -44.38 23.36 13.08
C ALA A 322 -43.76 23.58 11.69
N SER A 323 -43.01 24.67 11.47
CA SER A 323 -42.50 25.05 10.15
C SER A 323 -41.41 24.11 9.64
N SER A 324 -41.54 23.63 8.39
CA SER A 324 -40.53 22.84 7.67
C SER A 324 -39.25 23.62 7.36
N GLU A 325 -39.29 24.95 7.48
CA GLU A 325 -38.14 25.83 7.25
C GLU A 325 -37.16 25.82 8.43
N ILE A 326 -37.54 25.29 9.60
CA ILE A 326 -36.67 25.24 10.79
C ILE A 326 -36.06 23.84 10.90
N LEU A 327 -34.72 23.76 10.90
CA LEU A 327 -33.93 22.51 10.85
C LEU A 327 -34.33 21.42 11.87
N ALA A 328 -34.91 21.82 13.00
CA ALA A 328 -35.83 21.01 13.81
C ALA A 328 -36.56 21.96 14.76
N THR A 329 -37.84 22.27 14.52
CA THR A 329 -38.62 22.99 15.54
C THR A 329 -38.73 22.13 16.80
N THR A 330 -38.89 22.76 17.98
CA THR A 330 -39.19 22.01 19.20
C THR A 330 -40.44 21.15 19.05
N LEU A 331 -41.46 21.63 18.32
CA LEU A 331 -42.66 20.86 18.03
C LEU A 331 -42.39 19.65 17.12
N ALA A 332 -41.55 19.78 16.08
CA ALA A 332 -41.19 18.68 15.20
C ALA A 332 -40.38 17.61 15.96
N LEU A 333 -39.45 18.03 16.80
CA LEU A 333 -38.68 17.12 17.67
C LEU A 333 -39.60 16.44 18.70
N GLN A 334 -40.49 17.18 19.36
CA GLN A 334 -41.47 16.63 20.29
C GLN A 334 -42.42 15.64 19.61
N ALA A 335 -42.88 15.94 18.40
CA ALA A 335 -43.72 15.04 17.62
C ALA A 335 -42.97 13.74 17.26
N ALA A 336 -41.71 13.84 16.81
CA ALA A 336 -40.88 12.69 16.51
C ALA A 336 -40.61 11.83 17.77
N MET A 337 -40.27 12.47 18.90
CA MET A 337 -40.09 11.77 20.18
C MET A 337 -41.38 11.10 20.65
N ALA A 338 -42.53 11.79 20.52
CA ALA A 338 -43.83 11.23 20.89
C ALA A 338 -44.19 10.00 20.03
N GLN A 339 -43.86 10.02 18.73
CA GLN A 339 -44.04 8.88 17.82
C GLN A 339 -43.16 7.69 18.23
N VAL A 340 -41.87 7.93 18.51
CA VAL A 340 -40.95 6.89 18.98
C VAL A 340 -41.42 6.31 20.31
N GLU A 341 -41.81 7.16 21.28
CA GLU A 341 -42.34 6.68 22.56
C GLU A 341 -43.66 5.93 22.39
N SER A 342 -44.52 6.32 21.43
CA SER A 342 -45.79 5.63 21.15
C SER A 342 -45.58 4.22 20.67
N ALA A 343 -44.66 4.04 19.73
CA ALA A 343 -44.38 2.74 19.13
C ALA A 343 -43.86 1.72 20.15
N LEU A 344 -43.36 2.19 21.30
CA LEU A 344 -42.84 1.35 22.37
C LEU A 344 -43.84 1.07 23.49
N VAL A 345 -45.01 1.73 23.52
CA VAL A 345 -46.03 1.46 24.55
C VAL A 345 -46.47 0.01 24.47
N GLY A 346 -46.60 -0.66 25.63
CA GLY A 346 -46.88 -2.09 25.70
C GLY A 346 -45.66 -2.99 25.58
N MET A 347 -44.49 -2.47 25.19
CA MET A 347 -43.24 -3.22 25.17
C MET A 347 -42.87 -3.72 26.57
N MET A 348 -42.63 -5.03 26.69
CA MET A 348 -42.16 -5.65 27.93
C MET A 348 -40.65 -5.85 27.91
N VAL A 349 -39.96 -5.40 28.95
CA VAL A 349 -38.49 -5.41 29.04
C VAL A 349 -38.04 -5.86 30.43
N PHE A 350 -36.98 -6.66 30.49
CA PHE A 350 -36.29 -7.01 31.73
C PHE A 350 -35.26 -5.94 32.09
N PHE A 351 -35.30 -5.45 33.32
CA PHE A 351 -34.26 -4.57 33.85
C PHE A 351 -33.55 -5.24 35.04
N PRO A 352 -32.21 -5.11 35.15
CA PRO A 352 -31.46 -5.59 36.31
C PRO A 352 -31.57 -4.63 37.51
N THR A 353 -32.75 -4.06 37.77
CA THR A 353 -33.00 -3.05 38.81
C THR A 353 -34.19 -3.43 39.68
N SER A 354 -34.13 -3.11 40.97
CA SER A 354 -35.26 -3.29 41.89
C SER A 354 -36.27 -2.13 41.83
N THR A 355 -35.81 -0.95 41.42
CA THR A 355 -36.61 0.26 41.22
C THR A 355 -37.21 0.31 39.82
N THR A 356 -38.44 0.81 39.72
CA THR A 356 -39.16 0.98 38.45
C THR A 356 -38.53 2.10 37.63
N PRO A 357 -38.02 1.83 36.41
CA PRO A 357 -37.50 2.87 35.53
C PRO A 357 -38.57 3.87 35.10
N ALA A 358 -38.17 5.12 34.83
CA ALA A 358 -39.08 6.16 34.38
C ALA A 358 -39.76 5.78 33.05
N GLY A 359 -41.07 6.00 32.95
CA GLY A 359 -41.87 5.64 31.78
C GLY A 359 -42.25 4.15 31.70
N PHE A 360 -42.00 3.36 32.75
CA PHE A 360 -42.39 1.96 32.82
C PHE A 360 -43.23 1.66 34.08
N LEU A 361 -44.02 0.59 34.01
CA LEU A 361 -44.73 0.00 35.14
C LEU A 361 -44.24 -1.42 35.40
N ARG A 362 -44.23 -1.86 36.65
CA ARG A 362 -43.83 -3.24 36.99
C ARG A 362 -44.93 -4.22 36.58
N CYS A 363 -44.58 -5.27 35.86
CA CYS A 363 -45.51 -6.35 35.51
C CYS A 363 -45.77 -7.22 36.76
N ASN A 364 -46.68 -6.79 37.61
CA ASN A 364 -47.02 -7.47 38.87
C ASN A 364 -48.52 -7.80 39.01
N GLY A 365 -49.34 -7.55 37.98
CA GLY A 365 -50.79 -7.75 38.05
C GLY A 365 -51.59 -6.61 38.68
N ALA A 366 -50.96 -5.48 39.02
CA ALA A 366 -51.68 -4.37 39.63
C ALA A 366 -52.74 -3.78 38.70
N ALA A 367 -53.85 -3.32 39.29
CA ALA A 367 -54.85 -2.51 38.59
C ALA A 367 -54.37 -1.05 38.53
N VAL A 368 -54.30 -0.48 37.32
CA VAL A 368 -53.82 0.89 37.07
C VAL A 368 -54.86 1.73 36.34
N SER A 369 -54.79 3.05 36.46
CA SER A 369 -55.79 3.98 35.91
C SER A 369 -55.79 4.00 34.38
N ARG A 370 -56.98 3.84 33.77
CA ARG A 370 -57.18 3.99 32.32
C ARG A 370 -56.90 5.41 31.84
N THR A 371 -57.14 6.42 32.68
CA THR A 371 -56.89 7.82 32.32
C THR A 371 -55.42 8.17 32.44
N ALA A 372 -54.75 7.73 33.51
CA ALA A 372 -53.32 8.03 33.71
C ALA A 372 -52.44 7.28 32.70
N TYR A 373 -52.84 6.08 32.31
CA TYR A 373 -52.10 5.22 31.38
C TYR A 373 -52.93 4.92 30.13
N ALA A 374 -53.51 5.97 29.52
CA ALA A 374 -54.46 5.83 28.41
C ALA A 374 -53.86 5.18 27.17
N ARG A 375 -52.60 5.46 26.85
CA ARG A 375 -51.89 4.83 25.72
C ARG A 375 -51.73 3.34 25.95
N LEU A 376 -51.24 2.95 27.13
CA LEU A 376 -51.11 1.54 27.49
C LEU A 376 -52.46 0.82 27.51
N PHE A 377 -53.51 1.47 28.02
CA PHE A 377 -54.86 0.89 27.98
C PHE A 377 -55.37 0.70 26.55
N ALA A 378 -55.08 1.63 25.64
CA ALA A 378 -55.43 1.48 24.23
C ALA A 378 -54.72 0.26 23.60
N GLU A 379 -53.47 -0.02 24.00
CA GLU A 379 -52.70 -1.14 23.46
C GLU A 379 -53.10 -2.51 24.04
N ILE A 380 -53.17 -2.65 25.37
CA ILE A 380 -53.40 -3.97 26.00
C ILE A 380 -54.84 -4.18 26.48
N GLY A 381 -55.65 -3.14 26.48
CA GLY A 381 -57.04 -3.17 26.90
C GLY A 381 -57.23 -3.80 28.28
N THR A 382 -58.13 -4.78 28.33
CA THR A 382 -58.44 -5.55 29.54
C THR A 382 -57.92 -6.98 29.48
N PHE A 383 -56.95 -7.25 28.59
CA PHE A 383 -56.44 -8.59 28.31
C PHE A 383 -55.95 -9.32 29.58
N TYR A 384 -55.28 -8.59 30.49
CA TYR A 384 -54.82 -9.12 31.78
C TYR A 384 -55.81 -8.95 32.93
N GLY A 385 -57.03 -8.49 32.62
CA GLY A 385 -58.12 -8.26 33.56
C GLY A 385 -58.67 -6.84 33.48
N ALA A 386 -59.97 -6.71 33.70
CA ALA A 386 -60.69 -5.44 33.56
C ALA A 386 -60.47 -4.44 34.71
N GLY A 387 -59.61 -4.75 35.68
CA GLY A 387 -59.47 -3.97 36.91
C GLY A 387 -60.80 -3.91 37.67
N ASN A 388 -61.28 -2.70 37.94
CA ASN A 388 -62.61 -2.47 38.54
C ASN A 388 -63.75 -2.40 37.51
N GLY A 389 -63.47 -2.71 36.23
CA GLY A 389 -64.45 -2.68 35.14
C GLY A 389 -64.68 -1.31 34.52
N VAL A 390 -64.33 -0.20 35.19
CA VAL A 390 -64.71 1.16 34.79
C VAL A 390 -63.50 2.07 34.58
N THR A 391 -62.69 2.29 35.62
CA THR A 391 -61.61 3.29 35.62
C THR A 391 -60.21 2.68 35.64
N THR A 392 -60.08 1.37 35.84
CA THR A 392 -58.79 0.68 35.86
C THR A 392 -58.72 -0.51 34.90
N PHE A 393 -57.50 -1.00 34.65
CA PHE A 393 -57.19 -2.24 33.93
C PHE A 393 -55.98 -2.90 34.59
N ASN A 394 -55.82 -4.21 34.43
CA ASN A 394 -54.72 -4.93 35.07
C ASN A 394 -53.48 -5.00 34.17
N LEU A 395 -52.31 -4.92 34.80
CA LEU A 395 -51.02 -5.18 34.17
C LEU A 395 -50.76 -6.71 34.02
N PRO A 396 -49.82 -7.13 33.16
CA PRO A 396 -49.33 -8.51 33.15
C PRO A 396 -48.78 -8.95 34.52
N ASN A 397 -48.90 -10.24 34.85
CA ASN A 397 -48.31 -10.83 36.06
C ASN A 397 -47.45 -12.08 35.74
N PRO A 398 -46.24 -11.91 35.18
CA PRO A 398 -45.33 -13.01 34.83
C PRO A 398 -44.44 -13.46 36.00
N ARG A 399 -44.66 -12.95 37.22
CA ARG A 399 -43.78 -13.25 38.37
C ARG A 399 -43.71 -14.77 38.61
N GLY A 400 -42.49 -15.30 38.70
CA GLY A 400 -42.23 -16.73 38.90
C GLY A 400 -42.51 -17.61 37.68
N ARG A 401 -42.65 -17.04 36.48
CA ARG A 401 -42.97 -17.76 35.24
C ARG A 401 -41.90 -17.53 34.19
N PHE A 402 -41.66 -18.56 33.39
CA PHE A 402 -40.89 -18.44 32.15
C PHE A 402 -41.76 -17.90 31.03
N LEU A 403 -41.26 -16.91 30.29
CA LEU A 403 -41.90 -16.43 29.07
C LEU A 403 -41.47 -17.30 27.90
N ARG A 404 -42.44 -17.79 27.13
CA ARG A 404 -42.25 -18.54 25.89
C ARG A 404 -42.90 -17.76 24.76
N VAL A 405 -42.22 -17.70 23.61
CA VAL A 405 -42.76 -17.08 22.39
C VAL A 405 -44.00 -17.87 21.95
N LEU A 406 -45.05 -17.16 21.53
CA LEU A 406 -46.27 -17.75 21.02
C LEU A 406 -45.97 -18.54 19.72
N ASP A 407 -46.57 -19.71 19.57
CA ASP A 407 -46.43 -20.55 18.37
C ASP A 407 -46.86 -19.84 17.08
N ASP A 408 -47.89 -19.00 17.18
CA ASP A 408 -48.43 -18.17 16.11
C ASP A 408 -48.66 -18.92 14.78
N GLY A 409 -49.11 -20.18 14.89
CA GLY A 409 -49.44 -21.03 13.73
C GLY A 409 -48.26 -21.83 13.16
N GLN A 410 -47.10 -21.84 13.81
CA GLN A 410 -45.96 -22.68 13.40
C GLN A 410 -46.24 -24.18 13.56
N GLY A 411 -47.14 -24.56 14.46
CA GLY A 411 -47.57 -25.95 14.68
C GLY A 411 -46.67 -26.76 15.62
N LEU A 412 -45.77 -26.11 16.37
CA LEU A 412 -44.91 -26.76 17.37
C LEU A 412 -45.54 -26.79 18.77
N ASP A 413 -46.40 -25.81 19.10
CA ASP A 413 -47.13 -25.72 20.36
C ASP A 413 -48.63 -25.46 20.06
N VAL A 414 -49.25 -26.45 19.40
CA VAL A 414 -50.64 -26.39 18.90
C VAL A 414 -51.64 -26.17 20.05
N GLY A 415 -52.54 -25.21 19.87
CA GLY A 415 -53.57 -24.87 20.86
C GLY A 415 -53.13 -23.83 21.89
N ARG A 416 -51.87 -23.37 21.84
CA ARG A 416 -51.38 -22.28 22.67
C ARG A 416 -51.95 -20.94 22.19
N VAL A 417 -52.58 -20.20 23.09
CA VAL A 417 -53.10 -18.85 22.83
C VAL A 417 -52.31 -17.81 23.59
N LEU A 418 -52.25 -16.57 23.08
CA LEU A 418 -51.57 -15.46 23.75
C LEU A 418 -52.04 -15.36 25.21
N GLY A 419 -51.11 -15.13 26.14
CA GLY A 419 -51.40 -14.94 27.56
C GLY A 419 -51.82 -16.18 28.35
N SER A 420 -52.02 -17.34 27.70
CA SER A 420 -52.32 -18.59 28.41
C SER A 420 -51.17 -19.03 29.33
N LEU A 421 -51.47 -19.83 30.36
CA LEU A 421 -50.48 -20.37 31.30
C LEU A 421 -50.25 -21.85 31.02
N GLN A 422 -49.02 -22.32 31.23
CA GLN A 422 -48.65 -23.72 31.12
C GLN A 422 -47.91 -24.09 32.40
N ALA A 423 -48.26 -25.23 32.99
CA ALA A 423 -47.49 -25.79 34.11
C ALA A 423 -46.15 -26.34 33.60
N ASP A 424 -45.20 -26.57 34.51
CA ASP A 424 -44.00 -27.29 34.15
C ASP A 424 -44.33 -28.76 33.79
N GLU A 425 -43.55 -29.33 32.87
CA GLU A 425 -43.75 -30.70 32.42
C GLU A 425 -42.38 -31.36 32.21
N LEU A 426 -42.25 -32.61 32.66
CA LEU A 426 -41.11 -33.47 32.33
C LEU A 426 -41.44 -34.28 31.10
N ARG A 427 -40.56 -34.23 30.09
CA ARG A 427 -40.70 -35.12 28.93
C ARG A 427 -40.71 -36.57 29.41
N SER A 428 -41.71 -37.33 28.97
CA SER A 428 -41.80 -38.77 29.26
C SER A 428 -40.49 -39.47 28.91
N HIS A 429 -39.96 -40.21 29.87
CA HIS A 429 -38.74 -40.99 29.72
C HIS A 429 -38.77 -42.20 30.65
N ALA A 430 -37.89 -43.17 30.38
CA ALA A 430 -37.69 -44.35 31.22
C ALA A 430 -36.20 -44.55 31.44
N HIS A 431 -35.85 -45.29 32.49
CA HIS A 431 -34.48 -45.67 32.81
C HIS A 431 -34.32 -47.17 32.64
N THR A 432 -33.14 -47.59 32.19
CA THR A 432 -32.76 -48.99 32.33
C THR A 432 -32.54 -49.29 33.80
N ALA A 433 -33.03 -50.42 34.27
CA ALA A 433 -32.77 -50.93 35.60
C ALA A 433 -32.10 -52.29 35.49
N SER A 434 -31.13 -52.54 36.35
CA SER A 434 -30.51 -53.84 36.49
C SER A 434 -30.60 -54.28 37.95
N SER A 435 -30.77 -55.58 38.15
CA SER A 435 -30.48 -56.22 39.43
C SER A 435 -29.09 -56.84 39.35
N ALA A 436 -28.35 -56.81 40.46
CA ALA A 436 -27.14 -57.62 40.56
C ALA A 436 -27.47 -59.11 40.38
N ALA A 437 -26.50 -59.90 39.94
CA ALA A 437 -26.66 -61.36 39.86
C ALA A 437 -27.04 -61.90 41.24
N GLY A 438 -28.04 -62.78 41.28
CA GLY A 438 -28.30 -63.57 42.48
C GLY A 438 -27.02 -64.29 42.87
N GLY A 439 -26.68 -64.27 44.16
CA GLY A 439 -25.48 -64.93 44.67
C GLY A 439 -25.43 -66.41 44.24
N GLY A 440 -24.21 -66.96 44.12
CA GLY A 440 -24.01 -68.34 43.68
C GLY A 440 -24.76 -69.34 44.56
N HIS A 441 -25.37 -70.34 43.93
CA HIS A 441 -26.02 -71.45 44.62
C HIS A 441 -25.51 -72.78 44.06
N THR A 442 -25.66 -73.85 44.83
CA THR A 442 -25.08 -75.17 44.52
C THR A 442 -26.16 -76.17 44.12
N HIS A 443 -25.81 -77.05 43.16
CA HIS A 443 -26.58 -78.24 42.80
C HIS A 443 -25.78 -79.50 43.14
N THR A 444 -26.47 -80.60 43.47
CA THR A 444 -25.85 -81.91 43.72
C THR A 444 -25.86 -82.79 42.45
N ALA A 445 -24.81 -83.61 42.24
CA ALA A 445 -24.58 -84.44 41.04
C ALA A 445 -24.03 -85.84 41.38
N PHE A 446 -24.26 -86.85 40.51
CA PHE A 446 -23.82 -88.26 40.70
C PHE A 446 -23.33 -88.92 39.38
N ALA A 447 -22.47 -89.97 39.46
CA ALA A 447 -21.88 -90.71 38.33
C ALA A 447 -22.26 -92.22 38.30
N ALA A 448 -22.30 -92.84 37.12
CA ALA A 448 -22.63 -94.27 36.94
C ALA A 448 -21.39 -95.21 36.99
N ALA A 449 -21.58 -96.52 37.22
CA ALA A 449 -20.50 -97.53 37.30
C ALA A 449 -20.00 -98.02 35.91
N ALA A 450 -18.71 -98.35 35.77
CA ALA A 450 -18.11 -98.91 34.54
C ALA A 450 -17.86 -100.41 34.66
N GLY A 451 -18.06 -101.15 33.57
CA GLY A 451 -18.03 -102.63 33.52
C GLY A 451 -16.64 -103.28 33.64
N GLY A 452 -16.60 -104.58 33.93
CA GLY A 452 -15.37 -105.37 34.14
C GLY A 452 -14.78 -106.00 32.85
N HIS A 453 -13.51 -106.43 32.90
CA HIS A 453 -12.78 -107.09 31.78
C HIS A 453 -11.90 -108.28 32.24
N THR A 454 -11.45 -109.12 31.29
CA THR A 454 -10.69 -110.38 31.52
C THR A 454 -9.45 -110.53 30.62
N HIS A 455 -8.45 -111.32 31.02
CA HIS A 455 -7.24 -111.65 30.23
C HIS A 455 -7.12 -113.15 29.90
N THR A 456 -6.42 -113.49 28.81
CA THR A 456 -6.10 -114.87 28.38
C THR A 456 -4.58 -115.07 28.24
N ALA A 457 -4.08 -116.27 28.59
CA ALA A 457 -2.65 -116.65 28.53
C ALA A 457 -2.43 -117.96 27.74
N SER A 458 -1.28 -118.11 27.09
CA SER A 458 -0.92 -119.32 26.30
C SER A 458 0.57 -119.70 26.41
N THR A 459 0.90 -120.97 26.14
CA THR A 459 2.29 -121.48 26.10
C THR A 459 2.73 -121.90 24.70
N ASP A 460 4.03 -121.92 24.44
CA ASP A 460 4.61 -122.43 23.20
C ASP A 460 4.70 -123.98 23.16
N SER A 461 5.08 -124.55 22.01
CA SER A 461 5.23 -126.01 21.82
C SER A 461 6.71 -126.40 21.76
N GLN A 462 7.13 -127.33 22.63
CA GLN A 462 8.51 -127.79 22.81
C GLN A 462 8.51 -129.31 23.12
N GLY A 463 9.66 -129.99 22.98
CA GLY A 463 9.86 -131.37 23.49
C GLY A 463 10.07 -132.50 22.48
N ALA A 464 10.20 -132.20 21.19
CA ALA A 464 10.49 -133.21 20.17
C ALA A 464 11.90 -133.82 20.35
N HIS A 465 12.01 -135.16 20.31
CA HIS A 465 13.27 -135.89 20.37
C HIS A 465 13.19 -137.24 19.62
N THR A 466 14.35 -137.83 19.30
CA THR A 466 14.47 -139.09 18.53
C THR A 466 15.34 -140.12 19.25
N HIS A 467 15.23 -141.38 18.82
CA HIS A 467 15.94 -142.56 19.36
C HIS A 467 16.51 -143.42 18.22
N THR A 468 17.57 -144.19 18.48
CA THR A 468 18.22 -145.10 17.51
C THR A 468 18.02 -146.59 17.84
N VAL A 469 17.93 -147.48 16.83
CA VAL A 469 17.74 -148.96 16.92
C VAL A 469 18.67 -149.74 15.95
N LYS A 470 18.80 -151.08 16.06
CA LYS A 470 19.86 -151.92 15.42
C LYS A 470 19.32 -153.27 14.86
N GLU A 471 19.33 -153.54 13.54
CA GLU A 471 18.59 -154.69 12.91
C GLU A 471 19.46 -155.70 12.09
N GLY A 472 18.93 -156.93 11.84
CA GLY A 472 19.55 -158.05 11.10
C GLY A 472 18.57 -158.85 10.19
N THR A 473 19.07 -159.66 9.22
CA THR A 473 18.71 -159.71 7.76
C THR A 473 18.17 -161.05 7.17
N VAL A 474 17.04 -161.12 6.34
CA VAL A 474 16.17 -162.06 5.43
C VAL A 474 16.61 -162.50 4.02
N GLY A 475 16.28 -163.73 3.59
CA GLY A 475 16.97 -164.58 2.63
C GLY A 475 16.10 -165.78 2.34
N VAL A 476 15.10 -165.53 1.52
CA VAL A 476 14.47 -166.52 0.65
C VAL A 476 14.23 -165.83 -0.69
N VAL A 477 14.59 -166.56 -1.76
CA VAL A 477 14.60 -166.13 -3.16
C VAL A 477 13.21 -166.24 -3.79
N LEU A 478 12.78 -165.20 -4.49
CA LEU A 478 11.71 -165.23 -5.50
C LEU A 478 12.32 -165.05 -6.89
N GLY A 479 11.82 -165.81 -7.88
CA GLY A 479 12.21 -165.69 -9.28
C GLY A 479 11.97 -164.27 -9.80
N GLN A 480 13.07 -163.63 -10.23
CA GLN A 480 13.26 -162.30 -10.82
C GLN A 480 12.03 -161.36 -10.81
N GLY A 481 11.98 -160.34 -9.95
CA GLY A 481 13.03 -159.79 -9.10
C GLY A 481 12.54 -158.50 -8.43
N GLU A 482 11.31 -158.51 -7.94
CA GLU A 482 10.81 -157.46 -7.06
C GLU A 482 10.25 -158.10 -5.79
N THR A 483 11.05 -157.86 -4.75
CA THR A 483 10.67 -157.65 -3.36
C THR A 483 10.28 -158.88 -2.52
N LEU A 484 11.06 -159.10 -1.44
CA LEU A 484 10.53 -159.07 -0.06
C LEU A 484 11.47 -158.23 0.83
N THR A 485 10.85 -157.40 1.68
CA THR A 485 11.40 -156.26 2.42
C THR A 485 11.05 -156.38 3.90
N SER A 486 11.88 -155.76 4.75
CA SER A 486 11.49 -154.81 5.81
C SER A 486 12.15 -155.08 7.17
N GLY A 487 13.17 -154.30 7.55
CA GLY A 487 14.02 -154.68 8.69
C GLY A 487 14.48 -156.14 8.60
N ASP A 488 14.50 -156.67 7.38
CA ASP A 488 13.89 -157.97 7.12
C ASP A 488 14.66 -159.02 7.91
N ASP A 489 14.07 -159.73 8.87
CA ASP A 489 14.75 -160.73 9.72
C ASP A 489 14.85 -162.14 9.10
N LEU A 490 15.99 -162.40 8.45
CA LEU A 490 17.03 -163.47 8.60
C LEU A 490 16.73 -164.47 9.67
N THR A 491 15.53 -165.00 9.65
CA THR A 491 15.27 -166.35 10.08
C THR A 491 15.87 -167.36 9.09
N THR A 492 17.20 -167.31 8.92
CA THR A 492 18.02 -168.47 9.30
C THR A 492 18.66 -168.18 10.64
N GLY A 493 17.80 -168.11 11.67
CA GLY A 493 18.17 -168.28 13.07
C GLY A 493 18.69 -167.04 13.81
N ILE A 494 17.97 -166.72 14.90
CA ILE A 494 18.46 -166.14 16.17
C ILE A 494 18.03 -164.68 16.42
N ASN A 495 16.83 -164.54 16.98
CA ASN A 495 16.47 -163.71 18.15
C ASN A 495 17.48 -162.61 18.58
N ASN A 496 17.50 -161.44 17.95
CA ASN A 496 18.17 -160.28 18.54
C ASN A 496 17.31 -159.01 18.43
N TYR A 497 16.54 -158.73 19.48
CA TYR A 497 15.86 -157.44 19.64
C TYR A 497 16.85 -156.32 19.98
N SER A 498 16.68 -155.16 19.35
CA SER A 498 17.43 -153.93 19.57
C SER A 498 16.85 -153.08 20.71
N THR A 499 17.69 -152.31 21.40
CA THR A 499 17.29 -151.33 22.43
C THR A 499 17.61 -149.89 21.99
N THR A 500 16.81 -148.90 22.44
CA THR A 500 16.98 -147.46 22.18
C THR A 500 17.81 -146.73 23.25
N SER A 501 18.32 -145.53 22.94
CA SER A 501 19.01 -144.63 23.88
C SER A 501 18.02 -143.83 24.77
N SER A 502 18.51 -142.95 25.67
CA SER A 502 17.67 -142.08 26.52
C SER A 502 17.75 -140.62 26.06
N ALA A 503 16.61 -139.94 25.91
CA ALA A 503 16.46 -138.51 25.52
C ALA A 503 15.10 -137.92 26.01
N GLY A 504 14.93 -136.59 26.02
CA GLY A 504 13.60 -135.94 26.15
C GLY A 504 13.35 -134.86 27.24
N GLY A 505 14.36 -134.22 27.84
CA GLY A 505 14.11 -133.12 28.81
C GLY A 505 13.99 -131.73 28.17
N HIS A 506 12.96 -130.93 28.51
CA HIS A 506 12.80 -129.52 28.08
C HIS A 506 11.89 -128.65 29.00
N ALA A 507 11.77 -127.34 28.71
CA ALA A 507 10.89 -126.35 29.38
C ALA A 507 10.12 -125.47 28.36
N HIS A 508 9.07 -124.76 28.80
CA HIS A 508 8.18 -123.92 27.98
C HIS A 508 8.08 -122.47 28.49
N ASN A 509 7.71 -121.55 27.58
CA ASN A 509 7.44 -120.15 27.90
C ASN A 509 5.92 -119.84 27.86
N VAL A 510 5.45 -118.87 28.67
CA VAL A 510 4.04 -118.42 28.76
C VAL A 510 3.91 -116.93 28.43
N THR A 511 2.91 -116.55 27.62
CA THR A 511 2.62 -115.14 27.24
C THR A 511 1.17 -114.76 27.58
N VAL A 512 0.94 -113.49 27.99
CA VAL A 512 -0.39 -112.91 28.32
C VAL A 512 -0.58 -111.56 27.59
N ASN A 513 -1.77 -111.30 27.03
CA ASN A 513 -2.07 -110.08 26.25
C ASN A 513 -2.60 -108.89 27.08
N ALA A 514 -2.38 -107.65 26.61
CA ALA A 514 -2.90 -106.40 27.19
C ALA A 514 -4.33 -106.04 26.68
N VAL A 515 -5.08 -105.22 27.43
CA VAL A 515 -6.50 -104.82 27.17
C VAL A 515 -6.63 -103.30 26.97
N ALA A 516 -7.70 -102.83 26.30
CA ALA A 516 -7.99 -101.43 25.95
C ALA A 516 -8.84 -100.65 27.00
N ASP A 517 -8.78 -99.30 26.94
CA ASP A 517 -9.34 -98.32 27.90
C ASP A 517 -10.90 -98.15 27.90
N HIS A 518 -11.48 -97.54 28.96
CA HIS A 518 -12.94 -97.21 29.10
C HIS A 518 -13.26 -95.86 29.84
N THR A 519 -14.52 -95.37 29.78
CA THR A 519 -14.98 -94.05 30.33
C THR A 519 -16.35 -94.06 31.07
N HIS A 520 -16.72 -92.96 31.78
CA HIS A 520 -17.98 -92.77 32.56
C HIS A 520 -18.74 -91.44 32.23
N ALA A 521 -20.05 -91.38 32.51
CA ALA A 521 -20.92 -90.19 32.36
C ALA A 521 -21.52 -89.68 33.70
N LEU A 522 -21.82 -88.35 33.79
CA LEU A 522 -22.34 -87.61 34.97
C LEU A 522 -23.68 -86.89 34.67
N THR A 523 -24.57 -86.69 35.68
CA THR A 523 -25.89 -86.00 35.52
C THR A 523 -26.26 -85.08 36.72
N VAL A 524 -26.98 -83.96 36.48
CA VAL A 524 -27.42 -82.93 37.46
C VAL A 524 -28.93 -82.57 37.27
N ASN A 525 -29.70 -82.29 38.34
CA ASN A 525 -31.15 -81.95 38.30
C ASN A 525 -31.45 -80.43 38.12
N SER A 526 -32.58 -80.06 37.50
CA SER A 526 -33.01 -78.66 37.22
C SER A 526 -33.89 -78.00 38.32
N VAL A 527 -33.86 -76.66 38.45
CA VAL A 527 -34.67 -75.83 39.39
C VAL A 527 -35.57 -74.82 38.64
N ALA A 528 -36.74 -74.44 39.20
CA ALA A 528 -37.77 -73.58 38.58
C ALA A 528 -37.63 -72.06 38.86
N ASP A 529 -38.15 -71.23 37.94
CA ASP A 529 -38.03 -69.76 37.94
C ASP A 529 -38.87 -69.04 39.04
N HIS A 530 -38.43 -67.85 39.50
CA HIS A 530 -39.15 -66.98 40.45
C HIS A 530 -38.93 -65.46 40.20
N THR A 531 -39.67 -64.58 40.91
CA THR A 531 -39.69 -63.11 40.65
C THR A 531 -39.58 -62.23 41.91
N HIS A 532 -39.21 -60.95 41.75
CA HIS A 532 -39.15 -59.93 42.82
C HIS A 532 -39.91 -58.64 42.47
N THR A 533 -40.41 -57.92 43.48
CA THR A 533 -41.02 -56.58 43.35
C THR A 533 -39.96 -55.48 43.42
N ILE A 534 -40.02 -54.52 42.51
CA ILE A 534 -39.12 -53.35 42.47
C ILE A 534 -39.94 -52.06 42.63
N THR A 535 -39.52 -51.18 43.54
CA THR A 535 -40.12 -49.85 43.76
C THR A 535 -39.12 -48.76 43.37
N VAL A 536 -39.55 -47.81 42.54
CA VAL A 536 -38.77 -46.61 42.17
C VAL A 536 -39.34 -45.40 42.89
N ASN A 537 -38.55 -44.77 43.75
CA ASN A 537 -38.95 -43.58 44.49
C ASN A 537 -38.90 -42.31 43.61
N ALA A 538 -39.75 -41.33 43.89
CA ALA A 538 -39.73 -40.05 43.20
C ALA A 538 -38.41 -39.31 43.45
N ALA A 539 -37.84 -38.72 42.39
CA ALA A 539 -36.62 -37.92 42.44
C ALA A 539 -36.83 -36.60 41.69
N GLY A 540 -36.57 -35.46 42.35
CA GLY A 540 -36.73 -34.13 41.78
C GLY A 540 -37.21 -33.08 42.79
N GLY A 541 -37.27 -31.83 42.36
CA GLY A 541 -37.89 -30.72 43.09
C GLY A 541 -39.38 -30.54 42.75
N THR A 542 -40.01 -29.48 43.29
CA THR A 542 -41.43 -29.19 43.06
C THR A 542 -41.75 -28.60 41.68
N GLU A 543 -40.73 -28.18 40.93
CA GLU A 543 -40.88 -27.58 39.60
C GLU A 543 -39.67 -27.94 38.74
N THR A 544 -39.92 -28.27 37.48
CA THR A 544 -38.90 -28.45 36.45
C THR A 544 -38.42 -27.11 35.95
N ARG A 545 -37.14 -26.78 36.18
CA ARG A 545 -36.58 -25.48 35.81
C ARG A 545 -35.29 -25.66 34.99
N PRO A 546 -35.16 -24.99 33.83
CA PRO A 546 -33.84 -24.78 33.24
C PRO A 546 -33.00 -23.86 34.15
N VAL A 547 -31.68 -23.85 33.96
CA VAL A 547 -30.81 -22.84 34.57
C VAL A 547 -31.33 -21.45 34.17
N ASN A 548 -31.55 -20.57 35.15
CA ASN A 548 -32.21 -19.29 34.95
C ASN A 548 -31.67 -18.20 35.88
N ALA A 549 -31.93 -16.94 35.52
CA ALA A 549 -31.66 -15.76 36.32
C ALA A 549 -32.95 -14.93 36.47
N ALA A 550 -33.17 -14.38 37.67
CA ALA A 550 -34.39 -13.67 37.99
C ALA A 550 -34.23 -12.15 37.82
N TYR A 551 -34.98 -11.59 36.87
CA TYR A 551 -35.09 -10.15 36.66
C TYR A 551 -36.56 -9.71 36.69
N PRO A 552 -36.89 -8.56 37.28
CA PRO A 552 -38.24 -8.00 37.16
C PRO A 552 -38.53 -7.59 35.71
N LEU A 553 -39.76 -7.90 35.28
CA LEU A 553 -40.30 -7.45 34.01
C LEU A 553 -41.09 -6.15 34.20
N PHE A 554 -40.91 -5.23 33.27
CA PHE A 554 -41.60 -3.95 33.22
C PHE A 554 -42.26 -3.76 31.85
N ILE A 555 -43.33 -2.96 31.82
CA ILE A 555 -44.06 -2.61 30.60
C ILE A 555 -44.06 -1.10 30.40
N LYS A 556 -43.75 -0.64 29.19
CA LYS A 556 -43.77 0.79 28.83
C LYS A 556 -45.21 1.29 28.80
N TYR A 557 -45.49 2.46 29.37
CA TYR A 557 -46.84 3.05 29.40
C TYR A 557 -47.03 4.32 28.58
#